data_AF-A0A367MDS1-F1
#
_entry.id   AF-A0A367MDS1-F1
#
_cell.length_a   1.000
_cell.length_b   1.000
_cell.length_c   1.000
_cell.angle_alpha   90.00
_cell.angle_beta   90.00
_cell.angle_gamma   90.00
#
_symmetry.space_group_name_H-M   'P 1'
#
loop_
_entity.id
_entity.type
_entity.pdbx_description
1 polymer ?
#
loop_
_entity_poly.entity_id
_entity_poly.type
_entity_poly.pdbx_seq_one_letter_code
_entity_poly.pdbx_strand_id
1 'polypeptide(L)'
;MNNPSTTKAPLADYLAHLPLAEEERERLGESASFSELHARLAGAEGAAADAGGDPALASVRARLQLGTPELDDAEMFGVDAQGRTFLKISPPIRRTKVSPEPWRTNILVRGWRRLTGRSNP
;
A
#
# COMPACT_ATOMS: atom_id res chain seq x y z
N MET A 1 1.56 33.33 6.20
CA MET A 1 0.40 33.33 7.13
C MET A 1 -0.25 31.97 7.00
N ASN A 2 -0.15 31.12 8.03
CA ASN A 2 -0.84 29.82 8.05
C ASN A 2 -2.26 30.04 8.57
N ASN A 3 -3.27 29.69 7.78
CA ASN A 3 -4.66 29.76 8.24
C ASN A 3 -4.92 28.63 9.24
N PRO A 4 -5.67 28.90 10.34
CA PRO A 4 -6.12 27.84 11.23
C PRO A 4 -7.17 27.00 10.49
N SER A 5 -6.81 25.78 10.11
CA SER A 5 -7.78 24.82 9.57
C SER A 5 -8.73 24.40 10.70
N THR A 6 -9.98 24.84 10.65
CA THR A 6 -11.05 24.32 11.50
C THR A 6 -11.23 22.85 11.16
N THR A 7 -10.81 21.93 12.03
CA THR A 7 -10.65 20.48 11.72
C THR A 7 -11.96 19.69 11.64
N LYS A 8 -13.09 20.21 12.13
CA LYS A 8 -14.35 19.44 12.18
C LYS A 8 -15.20 19.54 10.90
N ALA A 9 -15.29 20.72 10.30
CA ALA A 9 -15.92 20.92 9.00
C ALA A 9 -15.33 20.01 7.88
N PRO A 10 -13.99 19.85 7.73
CA PRO A 10 -13.43 19.02 6.67
C PRO A 10 -13.66 17.52 6.85
N LEU A 11 -13.94 17.03 8.07
CA LEU A 11 -14.18 15.60 8.30
C LEU A 11 -15.57 15.16 7.85
N ALA A 12 -16.59 15.98 8.12
CA ALA A 12 -17.95 15.75 7.64
C ALA A 12 -18.00 15.82 6.10
N ASP A 13 -17.34 16.81 5.50
CA ASP A 13 -17.22 16.95 4.05
C ASP A 13 -16.53 15.72 3.43
N TYR A 14 -15.46 15.23 4.05
CA TYR A 14 -14.77 14.02 3.62
C TYR A 14 -15.71 12.80 3.63
N LEU A 15 -16.44 12.59 4.72
CA LEU A 15 -17.37 11.47 4.88
C LEU A 15 -18.54 11.51 3.89
N ALA A 16 -18.98 12.70 3.47
CA ALA A 16 -20.03 12.87 2.47
C ALA A 16 -19.62 12.37 1.08
N HIS A 17 -18.32 12.29 0.79
CA HIS A 17 -17.80 11.77 -0.47
C HIS A 17 -17.59 10.25 -0.48
N LEU A 18 -17.64 9.59 0.68
CA LEU A 18 -17.50 8.14 0.73
C LEU A 18 -18.87 7.47 0.52
N PRO A 19 -18.94 6.39 -0.28
CA PRO A 19 -20.16 5.61 -0.48
C PRO A 19 -20.43 4.70 0.74
N LEU A 20 -20.74 5.33 1.86
CA LEU A 20 -21.06 4.68 3.14
C LEU A 20 -22.57 4.68 3.39
N ALA A 21 -23.04 3.67 4.13
CA ALA A 21 -24.37 3.71 4.74
C ALA A 21 -24.45 4.85 5.78
N GLU A 22 -25.64 5.42 5.99
CA GLU A 22 -25.81 6.56 6.91
C GLU A 22 -25.36 6.24 8.33
N GLU A 23 -25.71 5.04 8.82
CA GLU A 23 -25.34 4.54 10.14
C GLU A 23 -23.81 4.49 10.34
N GLU A 24 -23.08 4.01 9.33
CA GLU A 24 -21.63 3.95 9.37
C GLU A 24 -21.00 5.33 9.29
N ARG A 25 -21.61 6.23 8.50
CA ARG A 25 -21.18 7.61 8.37
C ARG A 25 -21.31 8.34 9.71
N GLU A 26 -22.43 8.19 10.40
CA GLU A 26 -22.65 8.78 11.73
C GLU A 26 -21.61 8.27 12.73
N ARG A 27 -21.39 6.95 12.78
CA ARG A 27 -20.38 6.32 13.67
C ARG A 27 -18.94 6.84 13.40
N LEU A 28 -18.59 7.05 12.14
CA LEU A 28 -17.28 7.59 11.76
C LEU A 28 -17.18 9.11 11.95
N GLY A 29 -18.31 9.82 11.92
CA GLY A 29 -18.39 11.25 12.21
C GLY A 29 -18.02 11.62 13.65
N GLU A 30 -18.06 10.64 14.57
CA GLU A 30 -17.61 10.79 15.96
C GLU A 30 -16.09 10.80 16.13
N SER A 31 -15.33 10.46 15.08
CA SER A 31 -13.86 10.46 15.16
C SER A 31 -13.32 11.87 15.41
N ALA A 32 -12.36 11.99 16.33
CA ALA A 32 -11.76 13.27 16.70
C ALA A 32 -10.75 13.79 15.66
N SER A 33 -10.27 12.92 14.76
CA SER A 33 -9.25 13.22 13.77
C SER A 33 -9.32 12.30 12.55
N PHE A 34 -8.68 12.71 11.44
CA PHE A 34 -8.54 11.87 10.25
C PHE A 34 -7.76 10.58 10.52
N SER A 35 -6.74 10.61 11.36
CA SER A 35 -5.99 9.40 11.72
C SER A 35 -6.87 8.38 12.43
N GLU A 36 -7.71 8.83 13.36
CA GLU A 36 -8.68 7.97 14.04
C GLU A 36 -9.75 7.44 13.08
N LEU A 37 -10.31 8.31 12.23
CA LEU A 37 -11.29 7.92 11.21
C LEU A 37 -10.72 6.83 10.30
N HIS A 38 -9.48 7.02 9.82
CA HIS A 38 -8.84 6.07 8.94
C HIS A 38 -8.45 4.77 9.67
N ALA A 39 -8.06 4.83 10.94
CA ALA A 39 -7.86 3.63 11.75
C ALA A 39 -9.16 2.84 11.95
N ARG A 40 -10.30 3.52 12.17
CA ARG A 40 -11.62 2.88 12.24
C ARG A 40 -12.04 2.27 10.90
N LEU A 41 -11.81 2.98 9.78
CA LEU A 41 -12.07 2.46 8.42
C LEU A 41 -11.19 1.26 8.07
N ALA A 42 -9.92 1.27 8.50
CA ALA A 42 -8.97 0.19 8.24
C ALA A 42 -9.43 -1.13 8.91
N GLY A 43 -10.08 -1.06 10.06
CA GLY A 43 -10.56 -2.23 10.80
C GLY A 43 -9.43 -3.20 11.15
N ALA A 44 -9.78 -4.48 11.34
CA ALA A 44 -8.81 -5.53 11.67
C ALA A 44 -7.87 -5.85 10.49
N GLU A 45 -8.35 -5.78 9.25
CA GLU A 45 -7.56 -6.10 8.06
C GLU A 45 -6.48 -5.06 7.76
N GLY A 46 -6.81 -3.77 7.92
CA GLY A 46 -5.83 -2.71 7.75
C GLY A 46 -4.88 -2.55 8.95
N ALA A 47 -5.24 -3.06 10.13
CA ALA A 47 -4.32 -3.13 11.28
C ALA A 47 -3.19 -4.17 11.09
N ALA A 48 -3.42 -5.21 10.27
CA ALA A 48 -2.39 -6.20 9.94
C ALA A 48 -1.42 -5.70 8.86
N ALA A 49 -1.82 -4.70 8.06
CA ALA A 49 -0.94 -4.02 7.13
C ALA A 49 -0.05 -3.03 7.91
N ASP A 50 1.24 -3.34 8.04
CA ASP A 50 2.23 -2.40 8.56
C ASP A 50 2.46 -1.29 7.51
N ALA A 51 1.48 -0.42 7.32
CA ALA A 51 1.45 0.60 6.27
C ALA A 51 2.42 1.76 6.57
N GLY A 52 3.58 1.48 7.17
CA GLY A 52 4.54 2.46 7.66
C GLY A 52 3.97 3.39 8.74
N GLY A 53 2.97 2.91 9.50
CA GLY A 53 2.29 3.68 10.54
C GLY A 53 1.35 4.79 10.04
N ASP A 54 1.09 4.89 8.72
CA ASP A 54 0.14 5.86 8.19
C ASP A 54 -1.29 5.26 8.16
N PRO A 55 -2.21 5.76 9.00
CA PRO A 55 -3.59 5.25 9.06
C PRO A 55 -4.33 5.45 7.74
N ALA A 56 -4.03 6.52 6.99
CA ALA A 56 -4.68 6.77 5.70
C ALA A 56 -4.33 5.67 4.68
N LEU A 57 -3.08 5.20 4.68
CA LEU A 57 -2.63 4.07 3.87
C LEU A 57 -3.24 2.74 4.33
N ALA A 58 -3.36 2.52 5.64
CA ALA A 58 -3.99 1.31 6.19
C ALA A 58 -5.46 1.17 5.76
N SER A 59 -6.18 2.28 5.61
CA SER A 59 -7.59 2.30 5.18
C SER A 59 -7.83 2.19 3.67
N VAL A 60 -6.79 2.14 2.84
CA VAL A 60 -6.93 2.20 1.36
C VAL A 60 -7.78 1.06 0.83
N ARG A 61 -7.54 -0.17 1.29
CA ARG A 61 -8.30 -1.35 0.84
C ARG A 61 -9.79 -1.20 1.14
N ALA A 62 -10.13 -0.87 2.39
CA ALA A 62 -11.51 -0.68 2.83
C ALA A 62 -12.21 0.41 2.01
N ARG A 63 -11.55 1.54 1.76
CA ARG A 63 -12.11 2.63 0.94
C ARG A 63 -12.34 2.21 -0.51
N LEU A 64 -11.44 1.41 -1.08
CA LEU A 64 -11.60 0.89 -2.44
C LEU A 64 -12.72 -0.14 -2.53
N GLN A 65 -12.87 -1.02 -1.52
CA GLN A 65 -13.97 -1.99 -1.46
C GLN A 65 -15.35 -1.31 -1.37
N LEU A 66 -15.46 -0.16 -0.68
CA LEU A 66 -16.71 0.60 -0.62
C LEU A 66 -17.16 1.13 -1.99
N GLY A 67 -16.23 1.57 -2.85
CA GLY A 67 -16.55 2.17 -4.14
C GLY A 67 -16.46 1.22 -5.34
N THR A 68 -15.73 0.12 -5.20
CA THR A 68 -15.45 -0.83 -6.29
C THR A 68 -15.23 -2.24 -5.71
N PRO A 69 -16.31 -2.92 -5.27
CA PRO A 69 -16.22 -4.25 -4.67
C PRO A 69 -15.63 -5.30 -5.63
N GLU A 70 -15.75 -5.09 -6.94
CA GLU A 70 -15.27 -6.01 -7.99
C GLU A 70 -13.74 -6.18 -7.99
N LEU A 71 -13.00 -5.27 -7.34
CA LEU A 71 -11.55 -5.36 -7.22
C LEU A 71 -11.10 -6.55 -6.37
N ASP A 72 -11.91 -6.95 -5.38
CA ASP A 72 -11.57 -8.09 -4.52
C ASP A 72 -11.82 -9.41 -5.26
N ASP A 73 -12.95 -9.51 -5.97
CA ASP A 73 -13.30 -10.66 -6.81
C ASP A 73 -12.26 -10.93 -7.91
N ALA A 74 -11.67 -9.85 -8.44
CA ALA A 74 -10.61 -9.93 -9.45
C ALA A 74 -9.19 -10.12 -8.86
N GLU A 75 -9.07 -10.33 -7.54
CA GLU A 75 -7.80 -10.44 -6.81
C GLU A 75 -6.81 -9.29 -7.12
N MET A 76 -7.32 -8.09 -7.35
CA MET A 76 -6.52 -6.96 -7.83
C MET A 76 -5.66 -6.32 -6.74
N PHE A 77 -5.89 -6.66 -5.47
CA PHE A 77 -5.09 -6.18 -4.35
C PHE A 77 -3.79 -6.99 -4.17
N GLY A 78 -2.71 -6.28 -3.85
CA GLY A 78 -1.44 -6.87 -3.43
C GLY A 78 -0.84 -6.10 -2.25
N VAL A 79 0.22 -6.65 -1.67
CA VAL A 79 0.98 -6.03 -0.58
C VAL A 79 2.41 -5.77 -1.06
N ASP A 80 2.88 -4.54 -0.93
CA ASP A 80 4.24 -4.17 -1.31
C ASP A 80 5.28 -4.65 -0.28
N ALA A 81 6.56 -4.39 -0.55
CA ALA A 81 7.63 -4.78 0.36
C ALA A 81 7.60 -4.03 1.71
N GLN A 82 6.80 -2.98 1.81
CA GLN A 82 6.58 -2.18 3.00
C GLN A 82 5.23 -2.48 3.66
N GLY A 83 4.55 -3.58 3.30
CA GLY A 83 3.28 -3.95 3.94
C GLY A 83 2.06 -3.13 3.51
N ARG A 84 2.19 -2.27 2.48
CA ARG A 84 1.09 -1.39 2.03
C ARG A 84 0.26 -2.05 0.94
N THR A 85 -1.03 -1.76 0.92
CA THR A 85 -1.93 -2.23 -0.13
C THR A 85 -1.67 -1.47 -1.43
N PHE A 86 -1.52 -2.20 -2.55
CA PHE A 86 -1.46 -1.63 -3.89
C PHE A 86 -2.42 -2.35 -4.85
N LEU A 87 -2.71 -1.71 -5.99
CA LEU A 87 -3.53 -2.30 -7.06
C LEU A 87 -2.65 -2.87 -8.18
N LYS A 88 -2.89 -4.13 -8.57
CA LYS A 88 -2.19 -4.84 -9.64
C LYS A 88 -2.63 -4.37 -11.04
N ILE A 89 -2.44 -3.09 -11.35
CA ILE A 89 -2.88 -2.50 -12.63
C ILE A 89 -1.94 -2.89 -13.77
N SER A 90 -0.64 -2.97 -13.49
CA SER A 90 0.39 -3.23 -14.51
C SER A 90 0.99 -4.63 -14.35
N PRO A 91 1.41 -5.27 -15.46
CA PRO A 91 2.21 -6.48 -15.38
C PRO A 91 3.49 -6.24 -14.55
N PRO A 92 3.97 -7.24 -13.80
CA PRO A 92 5.14 -7.08 -12.94
C PRO A 92 6.37 -6.68 -13.79
N ILE A 93 6.97 -5.55 -13.44
CA ILE A 93 8.13 -5.02 -14.16
C ILE A 93 9.36 -5.86 -13.82
N ARG A 94 9.77 -6.73 -14.74
CA ARG A 94 11.05 -7.44 -14.66
C ARG A 94 12.12 -6.64 -15.41
N ARG A 95 12.75 -5.69 -14.71
CA ARG A 95 13.88 -4.93 -15.30
C ARG A 95 15.12 -5.81 -15.35
N THR A 96 15.72 -5.94 -16.52
CA THR A 96 17.06 -6.53 -16.67
C THR A 96 18.06 -5.70 -15.84
N LYS A 97 18.83 -6.34 -14.96
CA LYS A 97 19.84 -5.64 -14.15
C LYS A 97 20.83 -4.96 -15.09
N VAL A 98 20.97 -3.64 -14.97
CA VAL A 98 21.97 -2.82 -15.71
C VAL A 98 23.27 -2.70 -14.91
N SER A 99 23.33 -3.30 -13.71
CA SER A 99 24.59 -3.37 -12.98
C SER A 99 25.59 -4.16 -13.83
N PRO A 100 26.73 -3.55 -14.21
CA PRO A 100 27.72 -4.26 -15.00
C PRO A 100 28.19 -5.45 -14.16
N GLU A 101 28.09 -6.65 -14.71
CA GLU A 101 28.80 -7.77 -14.12
C GLU A 101 30.28 -7.36 -14.01
N PRO A 102 30.92 -7.53 -12.83
CA PRO A 102 32.32 -7.19 -12.67
C PRO A 102 33.12 -7.87 -13.77
N TRP A 103 33.83 -7.09 -14.59
CA TRP A 103 34.68 -7.62 -15.65
C TRP A 103 35.80 -8.44 -15.00
N ARG A 104 35.59 -9.74 -14.84
CA ARG A 104 36.60 -10.69 -14.36
C ARG A 104 37.20 -11.39 -15.56
N THR A 105 38.36 -10.89 -15.98
CA THR A 105 39.17 -11.43 -17.09
C THR A 105 39.74 -12.84 -16.85
N ASN A 106 39.64 -13.37 -15.63
CA ASN A 106 40.19 -14.69 -15.30
C ASN A 106 39.22 -15.83 -15.68
N ILE A 107 39.47 -16.43 -16.85
CA ILE A 107 38.70 -17.54 -17.44
C ILE A 107 38.70 -18.78 -16.52
N LEU A 108 39.78 -19.04 -15.77
CA LEU A 108 39.89 -20.20 -14.87
C LEU A 108 38.95 -20.08 -13.67
N VAL A 109 38.93 -18.90 -13.04
CA VAL A 109 38.02 -18.62 -11.92
C VAL A 109 36.56 -18.70 -12.37
N ARG A 110 36.27 -18.29 -13.62
CA ARG A 110 34.94 -18.38 -14.23
C ARG A 110 34.51 -19.84 -14.45
N GLY A 111 35.39 -20.68 -15.00
CA GLY A 111 35.13 -22.10 -15.23
C GLY A 111 34.91 -22.89 -13.93
N TRP A 112 35.79 -22.69 -12.94
CA TRP A 112 35.69 -23.36 -11.63
C TRP A 112 34.38 -23.05 -10.90
N ARG A 113 33.94 -21.79 -11.00
CA ARG A 113 32.69 -21.34 -10.37
C ARG A 113 31.45 -21.92 -11.06
N ARG A 114 31.46 -22.05 -12.39
CA ARG A 114 30.38 -22.71 -13.15
C ARG A 114 30.24 -24.17 -12.76
N LEU A 115 31.36 -24.86 -12.50
CA LEU A 115 31.36 -26.25 -12.04
C LEU A 115 30.87 -26.40 -10.60
N THR A 116 31.10 -25.40 -9.74
CA THR A 116 30.78 -25.45 -8.30
C THR A 116 29.44 -24.77 -7.93
N GLY A 117 28.66 -24.30 -8.93
CA GLY A 117 27.32 -23.74 -8.71
C GLY A 117 27.27 -22.43 -7.92
N ARG A 118 28.42 -21.80 -7.64
CA ARG A 118 28.47 -20.57 -6.82
C ARG A 118 28.14 -19.34 -7.68
N SER A 119 26.94 -18.80 -7.59
CA SER A 119 26.63 -17.51 -8.25
C SER A 119 27.44 -16.34 -7.67
N ASN A 120 27.58 -15.25 -8.43
CA ASN A 120 28.08 -13.97 -7.91
C ASN A 120 27.14 -13.45 -6.79
N PRO A 121 27.67 -12.82 -5.73
CA PRO A 121 26.87 -12.02 -4.81
C PRO A 121 26.27 -10.79 -5.52
#